data_AF-A0A5C5VNY7-F1
#
_entry.id   AF-A0A5C5VNY7-F1
#
_cell.length_a   1.000
_cell.length_b   1.000
_cell.length_c   1.000
_cell.angle_alpha   90.00
_cell.angle_beta   90.00
_cell.angle_gamma   90.00
#
_symmetry.space_group_name_H-M   'P 1'
#
loop_
_entity.id
_entity.type
_entity.pdbx_description
1 polymer ?
#
loop_
_entity_poly.entity_id
_entity_poly.type
_entity_poly.pdbx_seq_one_letter_code
_entity_poly.pdbx_strand_id
1 'polypeptide(L)'
;MDEQVFQKKLAELVAEIETLPEAERDRLRQMAAETKQRHDDIQRSVRTLQESIDFLRLGIKYLLFDLEATRRENAYLRKMLEQEPGNDQTPPPAAGE
;
A
#
# COMPACT_ATOMS: atom_id res chain seq x y z
N MET A 1 -12.53 -16.96 7.16
CA MET A 1 -12.46 -18.12 8.06
C MET A 1 -11.31 -17.86 9.00
N ASP A 2 -11.52 -17.99 10.31
CA ASP A 2 -10.46 -17.75 11.31
C ASP A 2 -9.36 -18.83 11.15
N GLU A 3 -8.10 -18.42 11.20
CA GLU A 3 -6.94 -19.32 11.11
C GLU A 3 -7.02 -20.44 12.16
N GLN A 4 -7.49 -20.10 13.36
CA GLN A 4 -7.65 -21.06 14.43
C GLN A 4 -8.67 -22.15 14.08
N VAL A 5 -9.74 -21.79 13.37
CA VAL A 5 -10.77 -22.74 12.92
C VAL A 5 -10.22 -23.65 11.82
N PHE A 6 -9.43 -23.10 10.89
CA PHE A 6 -8.79 -23.90 9.85
C PHE A 6 -7.80 -24.92 10.44
N GLN A 7 -6.89 -24.49 11.30
CA GLN A 7 -5.91 -25.37 11.96
C GLN A 7 -6.59 -26.48 12.76
N LYS A 8 -7.65 -26.14 13.51
CA LYS A 8 -8.42 -27.13 14.28
C LYS A 8 -9.04 -28.19 13.36
N LYS A 9 -9.72 -27.78 12.29
CA LYS A 9 -10.36 -28.72 11.35
C LYS A 9 -9.33 -29.57 10.59
N LEU A 10 -8.18 -29.00 10.25
CA LEU A 10 -7.11 -29.74 9.60
C LEU A 10 -6.52 -30.79 10.55
N ALA A 11 -6.31 -30.45 11.83
CA ALA A 11 -5.83 -31.39 12.82
C ALA A 11 -6.83 -32.55 13.06
N GLU A 12 -8.13 -32.24 13.13
CA GLU A 12 -9.20 -33.24 13.21
C GLU A 12 -9.18 -34.17 11.98
N LEU A 13 -9.07 -33.61 10.78
CA LEU A 13 -9.00 -34.39 9.53
C LEU A 13 -7.77 -35.30 9.49
N VAL A 14 -6.60 -34.80 9.91
CA VAL A 14 -5.37 -35.61 9.96
C VAL A 14 -5.52 -36.75 10.96
N ALA A 15 -6.09 -36.51 12.14
CA ALA A 15 -6.35 -37.55 13.14
C ALA A 15 -7.31 -38.62 12.62
N GLU A 16 -8.34 -38.24 11.86
CA GLU A 16 -9.28 -39.17 11.25
C GLU A 16 -8.61 -40.05 10.18
N ILE A 17 -7.72 -39.47 9.37
CA ILE A 17 -6.91 -40.21 8.38
C ILE A 17 -6.04 -41.29 9.07
N GLU A 18 -5.57 -41.04 10.29
CA GLU A 18 -4.79 -42.02 11.07
C GLU A 18 -5.61 -43.18 11.63
N THR A 19 -6.92 -43.22 11.42
CA THR A 19 -7.77 -44.36 11.77
C THR A 19 -8.06 -45.27 10.57
N LEU A 20 -7.75 -44.82 9.35
CA LEU A 20 -8.02 -45.56 8.11
C LEU A 20 -6.98 -46.65 7.81
N PRO A 21 -7.34 -47.71 7.05
CA PRO A 21 -6.40 -48.75 6.60
C PRO A 21 -5.19 -48.16 5.84
N GLU A 22 -4.01 -48.76 6.00
CA GLU A 22 -2.74 -48.24 5.44
C GLU A 22 -2.82 -47.93 3.94
N ALA A 23 -3.54 -48.74 3.16
CA ALA A 23 -3.67 -48.58 1.71
C ALA A 23 -4.27 -47.23 1.26
N GLU A 24 -5.08 -46.57 2.08
CA GLU A 24 -5.73 -45.30 1.76
C GLU A 24 -5.09 -44.10 2.48
N ARG A 25 -4.24 -44.37 3.48
CA ARG A 25 -3.69 -43.38 4.41
C ARG A 25 -2.69 -42.44 3.75
N ASP A 26 -1.82 -42.97 2.89
CA ASP A 26 -0.72 -42.19 2.31
C ASP A 26 -1.20 -41.10 1.35
N ARG A 27 -2.17 -41.43 0.48
CA ARG A 27 -2.75 -40.47 -0.46
C ARG A 27 -3.48 -39.34 0.26
N LEU A 28 -4.24 -39.66 1.30
CA LEU A 28 -4.97 -38.66 2.09
C LEU A 28 -4.02 -37.76 2.89
N ARG A 29 -2.97 -38.34 3.49
CA ARG A 29 -1.90 -37.56 4.16
C ARG A 29 -1.23 -36.59 3.20
N GLN A 30 -0.91 -37.03 1.99
CA GLN A 30 -0.30 -36.17 0.98
C GLN A 30 -1.22 -35.00 0.61
N MET A 31 -2.51 -35.26 0.36
CA MET A 31 -3.48 -34.19 0.05
C MET A 31 -3.68 -33.21 1.22
N ALA A 32 -3.69 -33.71 2.46
CA ALA A 32 -3.79 -32.84 3.65
C ALA A 32 -2.54 -31.94 3.79
N ALA A 33 -1.35 -32.48 3.55
CA ALA A 33 -0.11 -31.73 3.56
C ALA A 33 -0.05 -30.67 2.45
N GLU A 34 -0.44 -31.02 1.22
CA GLU A 34 -0.53 -30.09 0.10
C GLU A 34 -1.54 -28.97 0.37
N THR A 35 -2.69 -29.30 0.96
CA THR A 35 -3.73 -28.32 1.31
C THR A 35 -3.21 -27.33 2.35
N LYS A 36 -2.51 -27.81 3.38
CA LYS A 36 -1.86 -26.97 4.39
C LYS A 36 -0.84 -26.03 3.74
N GLN A 37 0.04 -26.57 2.90
CA GLN A 37 1.08 -25.80 2.25
C GLN A 37 0.49 -24.68 1.38
N ARG A 38 -0.53 -24.98 0.57
CA ARG A 38 -1.22 -23.97 -0.26
C ARG A 38 -1.87 -22.88 0.59
N HIS A 39 -2.47 -23.24 1.72
CA HIS A 39 -3.04 -22.27 2.64
C HIS A 39 -1.97 -21.34 3.23
N ASP A 40 -0.84 -21.91 3.66
CA ASP A 40 0.30 -21.15 4.18
C ASP A 40 0.93 -20.23 3.12
N ASP A 41 0.96 -20.65 1.86
CA ASP A 41 1.43 -19.83 0.74
C ASP A 41 0.46 -18.66 0.47
N ILE A 42 -0.85 -18.92 0.45
CA ILE A 42 -1.87 -17.88 0.28
C ILE A 42 -1.79 -16.85 1.40
N GLN A 43 -1.67 -17.29 2.66
CA GLN A 43 -1.53 -16.37 3.79
C GLN A 43 -0.29 -15.47 3.67
N ARG A 44 0.84 -16.05 3.26
CA ARG A 44 2.06 -15.27 3.00
C ARG A 44 1.85 -14.26 1.89
N SER A 45 1.26 -14.65 0.77
CA SER A 45 0.97 -13.73 -0.34
C SER A 45 0.04 -12.59 0.08
N VAL A 46 -1.03 -12.89 0.82
CA VAL A 46 -1.97 -11.87 1.32
C VAL A 46 -1.26 -10.89 2.26
N ARG A 47 -0.41 -11.39 3.16
CA ARG A 47 0.37 -10.54 4.06
C ARG A 47 1.32 -9.62 3.30
N THR A 48 2.06 -10.14 2.32
CA THR A 48 2.96 -9.33 1.49
C THR A 48 2.20 -8.26 0.70
N LEU A 49 1.01 -8.58 0.19
CA LEU A 49 0.14 -7.61 -0.48
C LEU A 49 -0.33 -6.52 0.48
N GLN A 50 -0.72 -6.88 1.70
CA GLN A 50 -1.11 -5.94 2.75
C GLN A 50 0.04 -4.96 3.05
N GLU A 51 1.25 -5.47 3.27
CA GLU A 51 2.45 -4.67 3.53
C GLU A 51 2.77 -3.73 2.35
N SER A 52 2.60 -4.21 1.12
CA SER A 52 2.79 -3.39 -0.10
C SER A 52 1.76 -2.27 -0.22
N ILE A 53 0.49 -2.54 0.11
CA ILE A 53 -0.58 -1.54 0.12
C ILE A 53 -0.32 -0.49 1.20
N ASP A 54 0.14 -0.89 2.39
CA ASP A 54 0.48 0.04 3.46
C ASP A 54 1.67 0.93 3.07
N PHE A 55 2.67 0.37 2.41
CA PHE A 55 3.78 1.15 1.86
C PHE A 55 3.31 2.14 0.80
N LEU A 56 2.48 1.70 -0.15
CA LEU A 56 1.91 2.57 -1.19
C LEU A 56 1.07 3.70 -0.58
N ARG A 57 0.24 3.38 0.42
CA ARG A 57 -0.57 4.35 1.15
C ARG A 57 0.30 5.41 1.82
N LEU A 58 1.42 5.03 2.41
CA LEU A 58 2.38 5.96 2.97
C LEU A 58 3.02 6.84 1.88
N GLY A 59 3.43 6.24 0.76
CA GLY A 59 3.95 6.98 -0.40
C GLY A 59 2.98 8.04 -0.92
N ILE A 60 1.70 7.71 -1.04
CA ILE A 60 0.65 8.66 -1.44
C ILE A 60 0.54 9.82 -0.44
N LYS A 61 0.61 9.56 0.87
CA LYS A 61 0.58 10.63 1.89
C LYS A 61 1.75 11.61 1.71
N TYR A 62 2.94 11.10 1.43
CA TYR A 62 4.11 11.95 1.16
C TYR A 62 3.95 12.76 -0.13
N LEU A 63 3.50 12.14 -1.21
CA LEU A 63 3.25 12.85 -2.47
C LEU A 63 2.21 13.97 -2.32
N LEU A 64 1.13 13.72 -1.59
CA LEU A 64 0.12 14.75 -1.31
C LEU A 64 0.65 15.87 -0.43
N PHE A 65 1.50 15.54 0.54
CA PHE A 65 2.16 16.53 1.40
C PHE A 65 3.08 17.44 0.58
N ASP A 66 3.94 16.87 -0.24
CA ASP A 66 4.88 17.61 -1.10
C ASP A 66 4.12 18.45 -2.14
N LEU A 67 3.04 17.92 -2.70
CA LEU A 67 2.18 18.65 -3.63
C LEU A 67 1.55 19.89 -2.97
N GLU A 68 1.06 19.77 -1.73
CA GLU A 68 0.49 20.91 -1.01
C GLU A 68 1.57 21.93 -0.62
N ALA A 69 2.77 21.48 -0.24
CA ALA A 69 3.91 22.36 0.04
C ALA A 69 4.30 23.19 -1.20
N THR A 70 4.47 22.54 -2.35
CA THR A 70 4.80 23.22 -3.61
C THR A 70 3.67 24.13 -4.10
N ARG A 71 2.39 23.75 -3.89
CA ARG A 71 1.25 24.61 -4.21
C ARG A 71 1.25 25.90 -3.38
N ARG A 72 1.52 25.79 -2.08
CA ARG A 72 1.61 26.95 -1.16
C ARG A 72 2.78 27.86 -1.53
N GLU A 73 3.94 27.27 -1.80
CA GLU A 73 5.12 28.01 -2.23
C GLU A 73 4.87 28.77 -3.53
N ASN A 74 4.29 28.13 -4.55
CA ASN A 74 3.95 28.78 -5.82
C ASN A 74 2.98 29.97 -5.61
N ALA A 75 1.95 29.77 -4.77
CA ALA A 75 1.01 30.84 -4.44
C ALA A 75 1.68 32.02 -3.72
N TYR A 76 2.63 31.75 -2.83
CA TYR A 76 3.42 32.78 -2.15
C TYR A 76 4.31 33.56 -3.14
N LEU A 77 5.04 32.85 -4.01
CA LEU A 77 5.90 33.47 -5.02
C LEU A 77 5.11 34.34 -6.00
N ARG A 78 3.93 33.89 -6.45
CA ARG A 78 3.04 34.70 -7.31
C ARG A 78 2.61 36.00 -6.64
N LYS A 79 2.22 35.92 -5.36
CA LYS A 79 1.86 37.12 -4.58
C LYS A 79 3.02 38.10 -4.45
N MET A 80 4.25 37.62 -4.31
CA MET A 80 5.43 38.50 -4.28
C MET A 80 5.62 39.22 -5.61
N LEU A 81 5.51 38.50 -6.73
CA LEU A 81 5.63 39.09 -8.08
C LEU A 81 4.52 40.10 -8.38
N GLU A 82 3.29 39.85 -7.92
CA GLU A 82 2.17 40.79 -8.05
C GLU A 82 2.34 42.03 -7.17
N GLN A 83 3.10 41.93 -6.07
CA GLN A 83 3.37 43.01 -5.13
C GLN A 83 4.64 43.80 -5.46
N GLU A 84 5.46 43.37 -6.43
CA GLU A 84 6.45 44.24 -7.06
C GLU A 84 5.70 45.13 -8.07
N PRO A 85 5.36 46.38 -7.73
CA PRO A 85 4.82 47.30 -8.71
C PRO A 85 5.94 47.58 -9.71
N GLY A 86 5.58 47.72 -10.98
CA GLY A 86 6.51 47.86 -12.09
C GLY A 86 7.74 48.70 -11.76
N ASN A 87 8.88 48.25 -12.27
CA ASN A 87 9.94 49.13 -12.74
C ASN A 87 9.39 50.04 -13.87
N ASP A 88 8.38 50.86 -13.55
CA ASP A 88 7.89 51.97 -14.34
C ASP A 88 8.91 53.10 -14.18
N GLN A 89 10.02 52.93 -14.89
CA GLN A 89 10.83 54.07 -15.32
C GLN A 89 10.03 54.81 -16.38
N THR A 90 9.03 55.59 -15.95
CA THR A 90 8.51 56.67 -16.77
C THR A 90 9.47 57.84 -16.60
N PRO A 91 10.30 58.21 -17.61
CA PRO A 91 11.05 59.45 -17.51
C PRO A 91 10.07 60.62 -17.49
N PRO A 92 10.33 61.67 -16.68
CA PRO A 92 9.42 62.81 -16.59
C PRO A 92 9.29 63.50 -17.96
N PRO A 93 8.12 64.09 -18.29
CA PRO A 93 7.98 64.85 -19.51
C PRO A 93 8.92 66.05 -19.45
N ALA A 94 9.94 66.08 -20.32
CA ALA A 94 10.73 67.27 -20.53
C ALA A 94 9.80 68.34 -21.10
N ALA A 95 9.55 69.36 -20.29
CA ALA A 95 8.76 70.54 -20.61
C ALA A 95 9.22 71.17 -21.92
N GLY A 96 8.26 71.58 -22.74
CA GLY A 96 8.53 72.40 -23.91
C GLY A 96 9.12 73.75 -23.51
N GLU A 97 10.06 74.22 -24.32
CA GLU A 97 10.29 75.60 -24.74
C GLU A 97 11.18 75.59 -25.99
#